data_AF-A0A382MMC1-F1
#
_entry.id   AF-A0A382MMC1-F1
#
_cell.length_a   1.000
_cell.length_b   1.000
_cell.length_c   1.000
_cell.angle_alpha   90.00
_cell.angle_beta   90.00
_cell.angle_gamma   90.00
#
_symmetry.space_group_name_H-M   'P 1'
#
loop_
_entity.id
_entity.type
_entity.pdbx_description
1 polymer ?
#
loop_
_entity_poly.entity_id
_entity_poly.type
_entity_poly.pdbx_seq_one_letter_code
_entity_poly.pdbx_strand_id
1 'polypeptide(L)'
;YAVYDDNESNADTYGYLYNWYAVDDDRGVCPASWHVPTDGEYTALSDYLGGTSVAGGKLKECTEGSCPESEYWYSPNTGATNESGFTALPGGAHYYYYGNGRHMGYNGSFWSSTEYGSNDAWHRGLESNDSTIYRRDYGKDSGFSVRCVRDETDTILVPYSTGWNIVGLPLDVEDASYSILFPESIEGTLYSFNGAYDPATNLINGEGYWLRFNVAGSTTISGTPINELTISLNEGWNLISGISTPLDITEIQDPDGIMISGTVYGFASGSYSNEEIIEPGKGYWLRANSSGSIILISE
;
A
#
# COMPACT_ATOMS: atom_id res chain seq x y z
N TYR A 1 -6.27 -23.76 -1.03
CA TYR A 1 -6.43 -23.52 -2.47
C TYR A 1 -7.12 -24.73 -3.10
N ALA A 2 -7.70 -24.56 -4.29
CA ALA A 2 -8.23 -25.62 -5.14
C ALA A 2 -7.70 -25.41 -6.56
N VAL A 3 -7.71 -26.46 -7.37
CA VAL A 3 -7.45 -26.34 -8.82
C VAL A 3 -8.78 -26.32 -9.54
N TYR A 4 -8.84 -25.53 -10.61
CA TYR A 4 -10.02 -25.50 -11.46
C TYR A 4 -10.36 -26.91 -11.99
N ASP A 5 -11.65 -27.27 -11.86
CA ASP A 5 -12.22 -28.59 -12.19
C ASP A 5 -11.62 -29.80 -11.44
N ASP A 6 -10.93 -29.57 -10.33
CA ASP A 6 -10.14 -30.61 -9.62
C ASP A 6 -9.16 -31.35 -10.55
N ASN A 7 -8.76 -30.70 -11.64
CA ASN A 7 -7.77 -31.23 -12.58
C ASN A 7 -6.47 -30.44 -12.44
N GLU A 8 -5.49 -31.04 -11.78
CA GLU A 8 -4.16 -30.47 -11.52
C GLU A 8 -3.47 -29.90 -12.76
N SER A 9 -3.72 -30.45 -13.97
CA SER A 9 -3.12 -29.90 -15.20
C SER A 9 -3.55 -28.47 -15.52
N ASN A 10 -4.68 -28.01 -14.96
CA ASN A 10 -5.18 -26.66 -15.16
C ASN A 10 -4.38 -25.62 -14.36
N ALA A 11 -3.68 -26.03 -13.30
CA ALA A 11 -2.92 -25.11 -12.46
C ALA A 11 -1.79 -24.42 -13.25
N ASP A 12 -1.18 -25.12 -14.21
CA ASP A 12 -0.09 -24.59 -15.04
C ASP A 12 -0.56 -23.45 -15.96
N THR A 13 -1.85 -23.41 -16.31
CA THR A 13 -2.43 -22.39 -17.20
C THR A 13 -3.21 -21.34 -16.44
N TYR A 14 -4.14 -21.76 -15.58
CA TYR A 14 -5.12 -20.87 -14.92
C TYR A 14 -4.74 -20.53 -13.48
N GLY A 15 -3.72 -21.17 -12.93
CA GLY A 15 -3.34 -21.04 -11.53
C GLY A 15 -4.33 -21.72 -10.58
N TYR A 16 -4.22 -21.35 -9.32
CA TYR A 16 -5.05 -21.87 -8.25
C TYR A 16 -6.20 -20.92 -7.88
N LEU A 17 -7.25 -21.49 -7.33
CA LEU A 17 -8.36 -20.77 -6.73
C LEU A 17 -8.18 -20.73 -5.21
N TYR A 18 -8.21 -19.55 -4.63
CA TYR A 18 -8.01 -19.30 -3.21
C TYR A 18 -9.32 -18.87 -2.58
N ASN A 19 -9.56 -19.28 -1.33
CA ASN A 19 -10.60 -18.65 -0.52
C ASN A 19 -10.10 -17.30 0.00
N TRP A 20 -11.04 -16.44 0.42
CA TRP A 20 -10.68 -15.08 0.82
C TRP A 20 -9.85 -15.06 2.11
N TYR A 21 -9.99 -16.06 2.98
CA TYR A 21 -9.13 -16.20 4.16
C TYR A 21 -7.64 -16.36 3.81
N ALA A 22 -7.30 -16.85 2.61
CA ALA A 22 -5.91 -16.87 2.17
C ALA A 22 -5.44 -15.51 1.64
N VAL A 23 -6.37 -14.64 1.21
CA VAL A 23 -6.08 -13.25 0.80
C VAL A 23 -5.80 -12.38 2.02
N ASP A 24 -6.54 -12.60 3.11
CA ASP A 24 -6.48 -11.87 4.38
C ASP A 24 -5.59 -12.54 5.44
N ASP A 25 -4.63 -13.35 5.01
CA ASP A 25 -3.72 -14.05 5.93
C ASP A 25 -2.44 -13.23 6.12
N ASP A 26 -2.02 -13.02 7.37
CA ASP A 26 -0.80 -12.28 7.74
C ASP A 26 0.49 -12.84 7.09
N ARG A 27 0.49 -14.11 6.66
CA ARG A 27 1.63 -14.71 5.93
C ARG A 27 1.77 -14.18 4.51
N GLY A 28 0.73 -13.56 3.96
CA GLY A 28 0.66 -13.03 2.60
C GLY A 28 0.56 -14.11 1.51
N VAL A 29 -0.38 -13.94 0.58
CA VAL A 29 -0.46 -14.76 -0.65
C VAL A 29 0.42 -14.20 -1.77
N CYS A 30 0.79 -12.92 -1.68
CA CYS A 30 1.64 -12.23 -2.64
C CYS A 30 3.11 -12.24 -2.20
N PRO A 31 4.07 -12.15 -3.15
CA PRO A 31 5.47 -11.93 -2.81
C PRO A 31 5.68 -10.63 -2.02
N ALA A 32 6.80 -10.50 -1.32
CA ALA A 32 7.19 -9.25 -0.65
C ALA A 32 7.21 -8.07 -1.63
N SER A 33 6.73 -6.90 -1.18
CA SER A 33 6.50 -5.69 -2.00
C SER A 33 5.43 -5.84 -3.09
N TRP A 34 4.50 -6.77 -2.88
CA TRP A 34 3.29 -6.92 -3.67
C TRP A 34 2.11 -7.22 -2.74
N HIS A 35 0.93 -6.76 -3.11
CA HIS A 35 -0.30 -7.05 -2.37
C HIS A 35 -1.44 -7.48 -3.29
N VAL A 36 -2.50 -8.04 -2.71
CA VAL A 36 -3.73 -8.35 -3.45
C VAL A 36 -4.53 -7.05 -3.63
N PRO A 37 -4.93 -6.67 -4.85
CA PRO A 37 -5.56 -5.38 -5.09
C PRO A 37 -6.81 -5.16 -4.23
N THR A 38 -6.91 -3.97 -3.68
CA THR A 38 -8.11 -3.46 -3.02
C THR A 38 -9.23 -3.19 -4.02
N ASP A 39 -10.44 -3.02 -3.50
CA ASP A 39 -11.60 -2.65 -4.31
C ASP A 39 -11.42 -1.27 -4.95
N GLY A 40 -10.71 -0.38 -4.25
CA GLY A 40 -10.32 0.94 -4.76
C GLY A 40 -9.36 0.84 -5.95
N GLU A 41 -8.32 0.02 -5.86
CA GLU A 41 -7.36 -0.15 -6.96
C GLU A 41 -7.96 -0.81 -8.19
N TYR A 42 -8.84 -1.80 -8.01
CA TYR A 42 -9.59 -2.34 -9.14
C TYR A 42 -10.51 -1.29 -9.77
N THR A 43 -11.07 -0.38 -8.98
CA THR A 43 -11.88 0.73 -9.48
C THR A 43 -11.02 1.70 -10.29
N ALA A 44 -9.87 2.11 -9.75
CA ALA A 44 -8.90 2.93 -10.46
C ALA A 44 -8.44 2.31 -11.79
N LEU A 45 -8.15 1.00 -11.80
CA LEU A 45 -7.84 0.26 -13.03
C LEU A 45 -9.00 0.32 -14.04
N SER A 46 -10.23 0.12 -13.58
CA SER A 46 -11.39 0.17 -14.48
C SER A 46 -11.65 1.57 -15.05
N ASP A 47 -11.45 2.61 -14.25
CA ASP A 47 -11.61 4.01 -14.66
C ASP A 47 -10.53 4.41 -15.66
N TYR A 48 -9.27 4.03 -15.40
CA TYR A 48 -8.16 4.21 -16.33
C TYR A 48 -8.43 3.59 -17.71
N LEU A 49 -9.09 2.43 -17.74
CA LEU A 49 -9.44 1.72 -18.97
C LEU A 49 -10.68 2.27 -19.69
N GLY A 50 -11.29 3.35 -19.20
CA GLY A 50 -12.45 4.01 -19.79
C GLY A 50 -13.80 3.63 -19.17
N GLY A 51 -13.78 3.12 -17.94
CA GLY A 51 -14.96 2.81 -17.14
C GLY A 51 -15.41 1.35 -17.24
N THR A 52 -16.28 0.96 -16.31
CA THR A 52 -16.64 -0.44 -16.06
C THR A 52 -17.25 -1.15 -17.26
N SER A 53 -18.01 -0.47 -18.13
CA SER A 53 -18.69 -1.08 -19.30
C SER A 53 -17.75 -1.55 -20.41
N VAL A 54 -16.49 -1.11 -20.42
CA VAL A 54 -15.50 -1.47 -21.46
C VAL A 54 -14.22 -2.09 -20.89
N ALA A 55 -13.89 -1.79 -19.64
CA ALA A 55 -12.65 -2.24 -19.00
C ALA A 55 -12.54 -3.77 -18.97
N GLY A 56 -13.63 -4.49 -18.78
CA GLY A 56 -13.62 -5.95 -18.76
C GLY A 56 -13.12 -6.56 -20.07
N GLY A 57 -13.49 -6.01 -21.21
CA GLY A 57 -12.93 -6.39 -22.51
C GLY A 57 -11.40 -6.18 -22.55
N LYS A 58 -10.94 -4.99 -22.19
CA LYS A 58 -9.52 -4.60 -22.25
C LYS A 58 -8.60 -5.38 -21.31
N LEU A 59 -9.16 -6.04 -20.29
CA LEU A 59 -8.44 -6.88 -19.33
C LEU A 59 -8.31 -8.34 -19.77
N LYS A 60 -9.25 -8.84 -20.59
CA LYS A 60 -9.26 -10.24 -21.02
C LYS A 60 -8.09 -10.55 -21.94
N GLU A 61 -7.52 -11.72 -21.73
CA GLU A 61 -6.61 -12.33 -22.69
C GLU A 61 -7.31 -12.48 -24.06
N CYS A 62 -6.52 -12.27 -25.10
CA CYS A 62 -6.84 -12.64 -26.47
C CYS A 62 -5.55 -12.93 -27.22
N THR A 63 -5.67 -13.72 -28.28
CA THR A 63 -4.58 -14.07 -29.17
C THR A 63 -4.00 -12.80 -29.79
N GLU A 64 -2.70 -12.58 -29.62
CA GLU A 64 -2.01 -11.37 -30.10
C GLU A 64 -2.24 -11.17 -31.61
N GLY A 65 -2.69 -9.96 -31.98
CA GLY A 65 -3.01 -9.61 -33.36
C GLY A 65 -4.30 -10.22 -33.91
N SER A 66 -5.05 -11.00 -33.12
CA SER A 66 -6.31 -11.67 -33.53
C SER A 66 -7.47 -11.43 -32.58
N CYS A 67 -7.35 -10.49 -31.64
CA CYS A 67 -8.43 -10.13 -30.72
C CYS A 67 -9.73 -9.78 -31.47
N PRO A 68 -10.91 -10.24 -30.99
CA PRO A 68 -11.15 -10.85 -29.69
C PRO A 68 -10.89 -12.36 -29.60
N GLU A 69 -10.39 -13.02 -30.66
CA GLU A 69 -10.15 -14.47 -30.64
C GLU A 69 -9.20 -14.85 -29.49
N SER A 70 -9.44 -16.00 -28.88
CA SER A 70 -8.68 -16.54 -27.76
C SER A 70 -8.70 -18.05 -27.82
N GLU A 71 -7.59 -18.68 -27.43
CA GLU A 71 -7.52 -20.14 -27.24
C GLU A 71 -8.20 -20.58 -25.92
N TYR A 72 -8.42 -19.63 -25.01
CA TYR A 72 -8.91 -19.87 -23.65
C TYR A 72 -10.36 -19.41 -23.46
N TRP A 73 -10.70 -18.20 -23.88
CA TRP A 73 -12.05 -17.63 -23.78
C TRP A 73 -12.96 -18.20 -24.86
N TYR A 74 -14.17 -18.57 -24.46
CA TYR A 74 -15.22 -18.93 -25.40
C TYR A 74 -15.64 -17.71 -26.22
N SER A 75 -15.86 -17.95 -27.51
CA SER A 75 -16.45 -16.97 -28.41
C SER A 75 -17.77 -16.43 -27.81
N PRO A 76 -18.03 -15.11 -27.85
CA PRO A 76 -17.35 -14.10 -28.69
C PRO A 76 -16.14 -13.38 -28.07
N ASN A 77 -15.80 -13.64 -26.79
CA ASN A 77 -14.83 -12.85 -26.02
C ASN A 77 -15.05 -11.32 -26.18
N THR A 78 -16.30 -10.88 -26.02
CA THR A 78 -16.78 -9.52 -26.37
C THR A 78 -15.86 -8.44 -25.85
N GLY A 79 -15.44 -7.54 -26.76
CA GLY A 79 -14.64 -6.36 -26.44
C GLY A 79 -13.19 -6.65 -26.05
N ALA A 80 -12.71 -7.89 -26.17
CA ALA A 80 -11.34 -8.23 -25.81
C ALA A 80 -10.32 -7.53 -26.70
N THR A 81 -9.34 -6.87 -26.07
CA THR A 81 -8.19 -6.26 -26.74
C THR A 81 -6.86 -6.54 -26.04
N ASN A 82 -6.90 -6.96 -24.77
CA ASN A 82 -5.75 -7.09 -23.88
C ASN A 82 -4.80 -5.88 -23.86
N GLU A 83 -5.26 -4.68 -24.23
CA GLU A 83 -4.40 -3.48 -24.30
C GLU A 83 -3.83 -3.04 -22.94
N SER A 84 -4.44 -3.52 -21.86
CA SER A 84 -3.95 -3.32 -20.49
C SER A 84 -2.72 -4.18 -20.15
N GLY A 85 -2.43 -5.23 -20.92
CA GLY A 85 -1.45 -6.26 -20.57
C GLY A 85 -1.86 -7.16 -19.41
N PHE A 86 -3.05 -6.98 -18.81
CA PHE A 86 -3.51 -7.75 -17.65
C PHE A 86 -3.62 -9.24 -17.97
N THR A 87 -3.99 -9.60 -19.21
CA THR A 87 -4.04 -10.97 -19.71
C THR A 87 -4.88 -11.86 -18.79
N ALA A 88 -6.13 -11.46 -18.50
CA ALA A 88 -7.02 -12.23 -17.66
C ALA A 88 -7.45 -13.51 -18.38
N LEU A 89 -7.14 -14.66 -17.77
CA LEU A 89 -7.60 -15.96 -18.25
C LEU A 89 -8.95 -16.33 -17.62
N PRO A 90 -9.79 -17.10 -18.32
CA PRO A 90 -11.09 -17.54 -17.83
C PRO A 90 -10.95 -18.78 -16.94
N GLY A 91 -10.20 -18.64 -15.85
CA GLY A 91 -9.93 -19.69 -14.87
C GLY A 91 -11.12 -20.09 -14.00
N GLY A 92 -12.31 -19.55 -14.29
CA GLY A 92 -13.54 -19.86 -13.60
C GLY A 92 -13.53 -19.47 -12.12
N ALA A 93 -14.34 -20.18 -11.34
CA ALA A 93 -14.58 -19.93 -9.93
C ALA A 93 -15.09 -21.19 -9.23
N HIS A 94 -14.92 -21.24 -7.91
CA HIS A 94 -15.55 -22.22 -7.03
C HIS A 94 -16.54 -21.51 -6.10
N TYR A 95 -17.81 -21.45 -6.47
CA TYR A 95 -18.85 -20.81 -5.66
C TYR A 95 -19.42 -21.78 -4.63
N TYR A 96 -19.40 -21.42 -3.35
CA TYR A 96 -19.89 -22.30 -2.28
C TYR A 96 -21.41 -22.54 -2.35
N TYR A 97 -22.21 -21.49 -2.60
CA TYR A 97 -23.67 -21.56 -2.52
C TYR A 97 -24.39 -22.09 -3.77
N TYR A 98 -23.75 -22.10 -4.94
CA TYR A 98 -24.43 -22.36 -6.23
C TYR A 98 -24.08 -23.71 -6.86
N GLY A 99 -23.42 -24.61 -6.12
CA GLY A 99 -22.87 -25.85 -6.66
C GLY A 99 -21.67 -25.57 -7.58
N ASN A 100 -21.04 -26.63 -8.12
CA ASN A 100 -19.84 -26.59 -8.97
C ASN A 100 -20.09 -25.93 -10.34
N GLY A 101 -20.57 -24.68 -10.38
CA GLY A 101 -20.60 -23.80 -11.55
C GLY A 101 -19.19 -23.32 -11.86
N ARG A 102 -18.32 -24.25 -12.24
CA ARG A 102 -16.97 -24.03 -12.74
C ARG A 102 -17.13 -23.71 -14.23
N HIS A 103 -17.03 -22.44 -14.64
CA HIS A 103 -17.22 -22.06 -16.05
C HIS A 103 -15.91 -21.62 -16.73
N MET A 104 -14.98 -22.56 -16.88
CA MET A 104 -13.76 -22.40 -17.69
C MET A 104 -14.13 -21.86 -19.06
N GLY A 105 -13.34 -20.93 -19.56
CA GLY A 105 -13.59 -20.30 -20.85
C GLY A 105 -14.72 -19.27 -20.84
N TYR A 106 -15.62 -19.29 -19.86
CA TYR A 106 -16.73 -18.35 -19.79
C TYR A 106 -16.48 -17.20 -18.82
N ASN A 107 -15.90 -17.44 -17.65
CA ASN A 107 -15.62 -16.40 -16.67
C ASN A 107 -14.21 -16.44 -16.10
N GLY A 108 -13.70 -15.25 -15.78
CA GLY A 108 -12.51 -15.04 -14.96
C GLY A 108 -12.92 -14.32 -13.69
N SER A 109 -12.46 -14.81 -12.54
CA SER A 109 -12.88 -14.33 -11.23
C SER A 109 -11.68 -14.01 -10.36
N PHE A 110 -11.62 -12.79 -9.82
CA PHE A 110 -10.49 -12.29 -9.05
C PHE A 110 -10.93 -11.73 -7.70
N TRP A 111 -10.28 -12.18 -6.62
CA TRP A 111 -10.50 -11.60 -5.30
C TRP A 111 -9.93 -10.19 -5.20
N SER A 112 -10.63 -9.35 -4.43
CA SER A 112 -10.04 -8.15 -3.82
C SER A 112 -9.66 -8.43 -2.36
N SER A 113 -8.65 -7.73 -1.85
CA SER A 113 -8.34 -7.69 -0.41
C SER A 113 -9.36 -6.91 0.43
N THR A 114 -10.32 -6.21 -0.18
CA THR A 114 -11.30 -5.42 0.57
C THR A 114 -12.49 -6.27 1.02
N GLU A 115 -12.68 -6.38 2.34
CA GLU A 115 -13.86 -6.97 2.95
C GLU A 115 -15.12 -6.15 2.61
N TYR A 116 -16.24 -6.83 2.32
CA TYR A 116 -17.55 -6.18 2.19
C TYR A 116 -18.34 -6.28 3.50
N GLY A 117 -18.31 -7.44 4.14
CA GLY A 117 -18.91 -7.69 5.43
C GLY A 117 -18.40 -8.97 6.07
N SER A 118 -18.96 -9.31 7.23
CA SER A 118 -18.46 -10.42 8.06
C SER A 118 -18.33 -11.78 7.36
N ASN A 119 -19.11 -12.02 6.31
CA ASN A 119 -19.10 -13.28 5.56
C ASN A 119 -18.65 -13.12 4.11
N ASP A 120 -18.50 -11.90 3.61
CA ASP A 120 -18.40 -11.61 2.18
C ASP A 120 -17.27 -10.63 1.89
N ALA A 121 -16.66 -10.76 0.72
CA ALA A 121 -15.63 -9.85 0.24
C ALA A 121 -15.85 -9.44 -1.21
N TRP A 122 -15.24 -8.33 -1.60
CA TRP A 122 -15.35 -7.83 -2.96
C TRP A 122 -14.57 -8.69 -3.94
N HIS A 123 -15.12 -8.82 -5.14
CA HIS A 123 -14.55 -9.59 -6.25
C HIS A 123 -14.74 -8.84 -7.57
N ARG A 124 -13.85 -9.11 -8.54
CA ARG A 124 -13.94 -8.66 -9.93
C ARG A 124 -14.14 -9.83 -10.89
N GLY A 125 -15.24 -9.78 -11.63
CA GLY A 125 -15.63 -10.79 -12.61
C GLY A 125 -15.52 -10.29 -14.04
N LEU A 126 -15.06 -11.16 -14.93
CA LEU A 126 -15.02 -10.97 -16.38
C LEU A 126 -15.82 -12.08 -17.04
N GLU A 127 -16.59 -11.77 -18.06
CA GLU A 127 -17.45 -12.72 -18.78
C GLU A 127 -17.12 -12.72 -20.28
N SER A 128 -17.23 -13.87 -20.94
CA SER A 128 -16.83 -14.03 -22.34
C SER A 128 -17.76 -13.30 -23.31
N ASN A 129 -19.02 -13.08 -22.95
CA ASN A 129 -20.04 -12.44 -23.78
C ASN A 129 -20.23 -10.94 -23.49
N ASP A 130 -19.47 -10.35 -22.56
CA ASP A 130 -19.59 -8.95 -22.14
C ASP A 130 -18.22 -8.26 -22.08
N SER A 131 -18.20 -6.95 -22.28
CA SER A 131 -17.02 -6.10 -22.08
C SER A 131 -16.97 -5.46 -20.69
N THR A 132 -17.97 -5.71 -19.85
CA THR A 132 -18.09 -5.15 -18.50
C THR A 132 -17.17 -5.87 -17.52
N ILE A 133 -16.48 -5.11 -16.65
CA ILE A 133 -15.89 -5.66 -15.42
C ILE A 133 -16.93 -5.60 -14.30
N TYR A 134 -17.33 -6.77 -13.80
CA TYR A 134 -18.35 -6.89 -12.78
C TYR A 134 -17.75 -6.76 -11.39
N ARG A 135 -18.30 -5.84 -10.59
CA ARG A 135 -18.05 -5.73 -9.16
C ARG A 135 -19.19 -6.42 -8.40
N ARG A 136 -18.88 -7.49 -7.68
CA ARG A 136 -19.83 -8.30 -6.90
C ARG A 136 -19.19 -8.70 -5.59
N ASP A 137 -20.00 -8.95 -4.57
CA ASP A 137 -19.61 -9.56 -3.31
C ASP A 137 -19.94 -11.05 -3.32
N TYR A 138 -19.07 -11.85 -2.72
CA TYR A 138 -19.25 -13.30 -2.58
C TYR A 138 -18.72 -13.76 -1.23
N GLY A 139 -19.26 -14.90 -0.78
CA GLY A 139 -18.84 -15.56 0.45
C GLY A 139 -17.34 -15.84 0.47
N LYS A 140 -16.70 -15.51 1.60
CA LYS A 140 -15.24 -15.66 1.83
C LYS A 140 -14.73 -17.09 1.70
N ASP A 141 -15.63 -18.07 1.69
CA ASP A 141 -15.40 -19.49 1.46
C ASP A 141 -15.34 -19.88 -0.04
N SER A 142 -15.74 -19.00 -0.95
CA SER A 142 -15.62 -19.21 -2.40
C SER A 142 -14.17 -19.18 -2.87
N GLY A 143 -13.85 -19.91 -3.94
CA GLY A 143 -12.52 -19.97 -4.53
C GLY A 143 -12.39 -19.14 -5.81
N PHE A 144 -11.59 -18.08 -5.79
CA PHE A 144 -11.29 -17.25 -6.98
C PHE A 144 -9.79 -17.10 -7.18
N SER A 145 -9.38 -16.68 -8.38
CA SER A 145 -7.98 -16.37 -8.67
C SER A 145 -7.51 -15.16 -7.85
N VAL A 146 -6.22 -15.14 -7.55
CA VAL A 146 -5.56 -13.99 -6.92
C VAL A 146 -4.55 -13.43 -7.92
N ARG A 147 -4.52 -12.10 -8.03
CA ARG A 147 -3.47 -11.36 -8.73
C ARG A 147 -2.78 -10.49 -7.69
N CYS A 148 -1.49 -10.28 -7.87
CA CYS A 148 -0.73 -9.36 -7.04
C CYS A 148 -0.42 -8.11 -7.85
N VAL A 149 -0.59 -6.95 -7.24
CA VAL A 149 -0.10 -5.67 -7.74
C VAL A 149 1.16 -5.31 -6.98
N ARG A 150 2.14 -4.74 -7.69
CA ARG A 150 3.41 -4.35 -7.09
C ARG A 150 3.20 -3.05 -6.34
N ASP A 151 3.72 -2.98 -5.12
CA ASP A 151 3.77 -1.73 -4.39
C ASP A 151 4.67 -0.74 -5.14
N GLU A 152 4.22 0.49 -5.32
CA GLU A 152 5.12 1.56 -5.72
C GLU A 152 6.07 1.83 -4.57
N THR A 153 7.30 1.33 -4.67
CA THR A 153 8.34 1.58 -3.68
C THR A 153 9.20 2.75 -4.12
N ASP A 154 9.41 3.71 -3.24
CA ASP A 154 10.40 4.77 -3.42
C ASP A 154 11.60 4.55 -2.47
N THR A 155 12.69 5.25 -2.73
CA THR A 155 13.90 5.20 -1.92
C THR A 155 14.34 6.60 -1.50
N ILE A 156 14.45 6.84 -0.20
CA ILE A 156 14.84 8.13 0.37
C ILE A 156 16.20 7.99 1.04
N LEU A 157 17.14 8.84 0.62
CA LEU A 157 18.45 8.96 1.24
C LEU A 157 18.35 9.88 2.47
N VAL A 158 18.58 9.32 3.66
CA VAL A 158 18.54 10.05 4.93
C VAL A 158 19.96 10.29 5.44
N PRO A 159 20.50 11.52 5.32
CA PRO A 159 21.81 11.86 5.85
C PRO A 159 21.75 12.05 7.37
N TYR A 160 22.83 11.67 8.06
CA TYR A 160 23.02 11.88 9.49
C TYR A 160 24.44 12.37 9.79
N SER A 161 24.56 13.14 10.87
CA SER A 161 25.84 13.67 11.38
C SER A 161 26.40 12.81 12.51
N THR A 162 27.68 12.97 12.81
CA THR A 162 28.26 12.42 14.05
C THR A 162 27.55 13.01 15.27
N GLY A 163 27.26 12.17 16.27
CA GLY A 163 26.54 12.57 17.47
C GLY A 163 25.05 12.34 17.36
N TRP A 164 24.28 13.19 18.04
CA TRP A 164 22.82 13.10 18.10
C TRP A 164 22.19 13.72 16.85
N ASN A 165 21.17 13.05 16.34
CA ASN A 165 20.34 13.51 15.22
C ASN A 165 18.88 13.30 15.58
N ILE A 166 17.99 14.09 15.00
CA ILE A 166 16.56 13.82 15.03
C ILE A 166 16.17 13.22 13.69
N VAL A 167 15.73 11.97 13.71
CA VAL A 167 15.35 11.19 12.53
C VAL A 167 13.85 10.90 12.56
N GLY A 168 13.30 10.50 11.43
CA GLY A 168 11.91 10.09 11.27
C GLY A 168 11.77 9.01 10.21
N LEU A 169 10.54 8.49 10.06
CA LEU A 169 10.23 7.43 9.10
C LEU A 169 9.41 7.99 7.93
N PRO A 170 10.02 8.23 6.75
CA PRO A 170 9.37 8.94 5.65
C PRO A 170 8.58 8.05 4.70
N LEU A 171 8.69 6.72 4.84
CA LEU A 171 8.06 5.72 3.98
C LEU A 171 7.37 4.69 4.87
N ASP A 172 6.33 4.04 4.35
CA ASP A 172 5.78 2.84 4.98
C ASP A 172 6.70 1.65 4.63
N VAL A 173 7.22 0.98 5.65
CA VAL A 173 8.28 -0.02 5.51
C VAL A 173 7.86 -1.34 6.14
N GLU A 174 8.33 -2.45 5.57
CA GLU A 174 8.03 -3.80 6.08
C GLU A 174 8.57 -4.02 7.51
N ASP A 175 9.76 -3.48 7.81
CA ASP A 175 10.37 -3.56 9.14
C ASP A 175 10.91 -2.19 9.57
N ALA A 176 10.24 -1.60 10.57
CA ALA A 176 10.56 -0.26 11.08
C ALA A 176 11.63 -0.26 12.19
N SER A 177 12.34 -1.37 12.41
CA SER A 177 13.42 -1.46 13.39
C SER A 177 14.56 -0.50 13.07
N TYR A 178 14.99 0.30 14.04
CA TYR A 178 16.07 1.28 13.81
C TYR A 178 17.40 0.60 13.46
N SER A 179 17.64 -0.64 13.90
CA SER A 179 18.86 -1.38 13.55
C SER A 179 18.88 -1.84 12.09
N ILE A 180 17.71 -1.95 11.45
CA ILE A 180 17.58 -2.27 10.03
C ILE A 180 17.64 -0.99 9.20
N LEU A 181 16.89 0.03 9.62
CA LEU A 181 16.81 1.30 8.90
C LEU A 181 18.11 2.13 9.02
N PHE A 182 18.75 2.10 10.18
CA PHE A 182 19.97 2.85 10.51
C PHE A 182 21.04 1.92 11.11
N PRO A 183 21.65 1.03 10.31
CA PRO A 183 22.56 -0.01 10.80
C PRO A 183 23.85 0.55 11.42
N GLU A 184 24.25 1.77 11.06
CA GLU A 184 25.44 2.47 11.60
C GLU A 184 25.15 3.27 12.88
N SER A 185 23.91 3.23 13.38
CA SER A 185 23.55 3.87 14.64
C SER A 185 24.13 3.14 15.85
N ILE A 186 24.23 3.84 16.97
CA ILE A 186 24.68 3.25 18.23
C ILE A 186 23.50 2.47 18.84
N GLU A 187 23.71 1.19 19.13
CA GLU A 187 22.71 0.33 19.77
C GLU A 187 22.17 0.94 21.07
N GLY A 188 20.85 0.89 21.26
CA GLY A 188 20.17 1.39 22.45
C GLY A 188 20.09 2.92 22.53
N THR A 189 20.26 3.63 21.42
CA THR A 189 20.21 5.10 21.38
C THR A 189 19.00 5.69 20.67
N LEU A 190 18.01 4.88 20.28
CA LEU A 190 16.74 5.40 19.76
C LEU A 190 15.84 5.83 20.93
N TYR A 191 15.44 7.11 20.94
CA TYR A 191 14.52 7.66 21.94
C TYR A 191 13.39 8.46 21.29
N SER A 192 12.15 8.14 21.64
CA SER A 192 10.98 8.98 21.34
C SER A 192 10.80 10.06 22.41
N PHE A 193 9.83 10.95 22.21
CA PHE A 193 9.47 11.96 23.20
C PHE A 193 7.96 12.01 23.46
N ASN A 194 7.56 11.79 24.70
CA ASN A 194 6.18 11.96 25.17
C ASN A 194 6.17 12.64 26.55
N GLY A 195 6.62 13.89 26.60
CA GLY A 195 6.85 14.65 27.85
C GLY A 195 8.14 14.27 28.58
N ALA A 196 8.65 13.07 28.35
CA ALA A 196 10.00 12.62 28.69
C ALA A 196 10.59 11.80 27.52
N TYR A 197 11.89 11.50 27.61
CA TYR A 197 12.52 10.60 26.65
C TYR A 197 12.28 9.15 27.03
N ASP A 198 11.69 8.40 26.11
CA ASP A 198 11.40 6.98 26.27
C ASP A 198 12.24 6.17 25.25
N PRO A 199 12.89 5.07 25.67
CA PRO A 199 13.63 4.22 24.74
C PRO A 199 12.68 3.53 23.76
N ALA A 200 13.09 3.45 22.49
CA ALA A 200 12.33 2.80 21.44
C ALA A 200 13.20 1.81 20.66
N THR A 201 12.56 0.89 19.92
CA THR A 201 13.25 -0.06 19.03
C THR A 201 12.77 0.01 17.59
N ASN A 202 11.60 0.61 17.36
CA ASN A 202 11.02 0.80 16.04
C ASN A 202 10.63 2.26 15.89
N LEU A 203 10.65 2.75 14.66
CA LEU A 203 10.11 4.06 14.32
C LEU A 203 8.63 3.93 13.99
N ILE A 204 7.84 4.94 14.32
CA ILE A 204 6.44 5.09 13.94
C ILE A 204 6.33 6.28 12.99
N ASN A 205 5.60 6.13 11.87
CA ASN A 205 5.40 7.23 10.94
C ASN A 205 4.77 8.45 11.65
N GLY A 206 5.33 9.63 11.39
CA GLY A 206 4.89 10.88 11.99
C GLY A 206 5.54 11.20 13.34
N GLU A 207 6.17 10.23 14.00
CA GLU A 207 6.98 10.46 15.19
C GLU A 207 8.44 10.74 14.83
N GLY A 208 9.01 11.74 15.49
CA GLY A 208 10.44 12.01 15.43
C GLY A 208 11.17 11.30 16.59
N TYR A 209 12.43 10.94 16.35
CA TYR A 209 13.26 10.20 17.31
C TYR A 209 14.65 10.79 17.41
N TRP A 210 15.21 10.79 18.61
CA TRP A 210 16.65 10.94 18.77
C TRP A 210 17.36 9.64 18.43
N LEU A 211 18.43 9.73 17.63
CA LEU A 211 19.30 8.61 17.32
C LEU A 211 20.76 9.08 17.24
N ARG A 212 21.69 8.26 17.74
CA ARG A 212 23.10 8.64 17.83
C ARG A 212 23.98 7.84 16.88
N PHE A 213 24.96 8.51 16.27
CA PHE A 213 25.93 7.93 15.35
C PHE A 213 27.37 8.27 15.76
N ASN A 214 28.32 7.35 15.52
CA ASN A 214 29.74 7.60 15.76
C ASN A 214 30.40 8.39 14.62
N VAL A 215 29.89 8.26 13.40
CA VAL A 215 30.43 8.87 12.18
C VAL A 215 29.28 9.45 11.37
N ALA A 216 29.49 10.59 10.72
CA ALA A 216 28.55 11.14 9.76
C ALA A 216 28.44 10.23 8.53
N GLY A 217 27.25 10.16 7.94
CA GLY A 217 26.97 9.29 6.81
C GLY A 217 25.54 9.46 6.34
N SER A 218 25.00 8.40 5.74
CA SER A 218 23.63 8.34 5.27
C SER A 218 23.16 6.91 5.20
N THR A 219 21.85 6.70 5.32
CA THR A 219 21.17 5.43 5.02
C THR A 219 20.19 5.65 3.87
N THR A 220 19.86 4.58 3.14
CA THR A 220 18.78 4.60 2.16
C THR A 220 17.63 3.78 2.73
N ILE A 221 16.46 4.41 2.88
CA ILE A 221 15.23 3.75 3.30
C ILE A 221 14.40 3.50 2.05
N SER A 222 13.89 2.28 1.90
CA SER A 222 13.02 1.88 0.80
C SER A 222 11.66 1.43 1.35
N GLY A 223 10.58 1.85 0.71
CA GLY A 223 9.22 1.58 1.18
C GLY A 223 8.17 2.27 0.32
N THR A 224 6.90 2.14 0.71
CA THR A 224 5.78 2.75 0.01
C THR A 224 5.69 4.24 0.37
N PRO A 225 5.54 5.15 -0.61
CA PRO A 225 5.31 6.56 -0.34
C PRO A 225 4.06 6.81 0.51
N ILE A 226 4.21 7.75 1.45
CA ILE A 226 3.17 8.31 2.29
C ILE A 226 2.85 9.68 1.72
N ASN A 227 1.62 9.82 1.21
CA ASN A 227 1.13 11.09 0.64
C ASN A 227 0.19 11.83 1.60
N GLU A 228 -0.33 11.14 2.62
CA GLU A 228 -1.18 11.71 3.66
C GLU A 228 -0.89 11.05 5.01
N LEU A 229 -0.76 11.85 6.07
CA LEU A 229 -0.52 11.35 7.42
C LEU A 229 -1.16 12.24 8.47
N THR A 230 -1.96 11.65 9.36
CA THR A 230 -2.48 12.32 10.55
C THR A 230 -1.56 12.08 11.75
N ILE A 231 -1.10 13.16 12.38
CA ILE A 231 -0.20 13.11 13.54
C ILE A 231 -0.94 13.63 14.77
N SER A 232 -0.96 12.81 15.83
CA SER A 232 -1.49 13.22 17.14
C SER A 232 -0.46 14.05 17.91
N LEU A 233 -0.89 15.20 18.41
CA LEU A 233 -0.07 16.11 19.21
C LEU A 233 -0.57 16.17 20.64
N ASN A 234 0.35 16.28 21.58
CA ASN A 234 0.09 16.64 22.97
C ASN A 234 0.25 18.15 23.19
N GLU A 235 -0.42 18.70 24.20
CA GLU A 235 -0.11 20.04 24.67
C GLU A 235 1.38 20.17 25.03
N GLY A 236 2.05 21.19 24.49
CA GLY A 236 3.48 21.41 24.69
C GLY A 236 4.33 20.98 23.48
N TRP A 237 5.55 20.50 23.75
CA TRP A 237 6.49 20.12 22.71
C TRP A 237 6.22 18.70 22.22
N ASN A 238 6.26 18.51 20.91
CA ASN A 238 6.12 17.22 20.23
C ASN A 238 7.31 17.02 19.31
N LEU A 239 7.80 15.79 19.23
CA LEU A 239 8.85 15.39 18.31
C LEU A 239 8.20 14.64 17.14
N ILE A 240 8.15 15.26 15.97
CA ILE A 240 7.41 14.78 14.80
C ILE A 240 8.35 14.49 13.63
N SER A 241 7.85 13.79 12.61
CA SER A 241 8.52 13.64 11.31
C SER A 241 7.56 13.86 10.14
N GLY A 242 8.11 14.15 8.97
CA GLY A 242 7.34 14.35 7.74
C GLY A 242 6.95 13.08 7.00
N ILE A 243 6.33 13.30 5.84
CA ILE A 243 5.92 12.30 4.84
C ILE A 243 7.00 12.09 3.78
N SER A 244 6.68 11.44 2.65
CA SER A 244 7.68 11.05 1.63
C SER A 244 8.19 12.19 0.77
N THR A 245 7.48 13.32 0.73
CA THR A 245 7.89 14.53 0.01
C THR A 245 8.20 15.67 0.98
N PRO A 246 9.11 16.58 0.61
CA PRO A 246 9.28 17.83 1.36
C PRO A 246 7.96 18.58 1.46
N LEU A 247 7.64 19.07 2.65
CA LEU A 247 6.38 19.77 2.94
C LEU A 247 6.67 21.15 3.54
N ASP A 248 6.07 22.20 2.98
CA ASP A 248 6.14 23.54 3.58
C ASP A 248 5.25 23.58 4.83
N ILE A 249 5.74 24.14 5.93
CA ILE A 249 5.00 24.17 7.20
C ILE A 249 3.66 24.93 7.10
N THR A 250 3.49 25.78 6.07
CA THR A 250 2.25 26.51 5.81
C THR A 250 1.17 25.64 5.16
N GLU A 251 1.52 24.47 4.63
CA GLU A 251 0.60 23.50 4.00
C GLU A 251 0.02 22.50 5.02
N ILE A 252 0.57 22.46 6.24
CA ILE A 252 0.07 21.61 7.33
C ILE A 252 -1.39 21.96 7.65
N GLN A 253 -2.26 20.97 7.58
CA GLN A 253 -3.66 21.13 7.97
C GLN A 253 -3.77 21.02 9.50
N ASP A 254 -4.19 22.11 10.14
CA ASP A 254 -4.40 22.20 11.58
C ASP A 254 -5.88 22.53 11.87
N PRO A 255 -6.79 21.53 11.78
CA PRO A 255 -8.22 21.76 11.89
C PRO A 255 -8.64 22.31 13.26
N ASP A 256 -7.87 21.99 14.30
CA ASP A 256 -8.13 22.41 15.69
C ASP A 256 -7.42 23.73 16.05
N GLY A 257 -6.55 24.27 15.18
CA GLY A 257 -5.80 25.50 15.43
C GLY A 257 -4.83 25.39 16.61
N ILE A 258 -4.26 24.21 16.83
CA ILE A 258 -3.44 23.90 18.00
C ILE A 258 -1.96 24.21 17.79
N MET A 259 -1.48 24.27 16.54
CA MET A 259 -0.08 24.50 16.22
C MET A 259 0.33 25.94 16.51
N ILE A 260 1.45 26.11 17.20
CA ILE A 260 2.03 27.44 17.45
C ILE A 260 3.00 27.78 16.32
N SER A 261 2.65 28.78 15.50
CA SER A 261 3.49 29.23 14.37
C SER A 261 4.90 29.63 14.81
N GLY A 262 5.88 29.34 13.96
CA GLY A 262 7.30 29.65 14.23
C GLY A 262 7.94 28.75 15.28
N THR A 263 7.33 27.60 15.62
CA THR A 263 7.88 26.63 16.58
C THR A 263 8.39 25.34 15.97
N VAL A 264 8.46 25.27 14.63
CA VAL A 264 9.07 24.13 13.94
C VAL A 264 10.60 24.28 13.99
N TYR A 265 11.28 23.39 14.70
CA TYR A 265 12.74 23.41 14.84
C TYR A 265 13.38 22.09 14.44
N GLY A 266 14.35 22.16 13.52
CA GLY A 266 15.26 21.07 13.20
C GLY A 266 16.48 21.08 14.12
N PHE A 267 17.20 19.97 14.14
CA PHE A 267 18.50 19.87 14.82
C PHE A 267 19.56 19.38 13.86
N ALA A 268 20.57 20.22 13.62
CA ALA A 268 21.70 19.89 12.77
C ALA A 268 23.00 20.46 13.35
N SER A 269 24.09 19.72 13.18
CA SER A 269 25.44 20.16 13.60
C SER A 269 25.54 20.63 15.06
N GLY A 270 24.73 20.06 15.96
CA GLY A 270 24.76 20.38 17.39
C GLY A 270 23.93 21.60 17.81
N SER A 271 23.15 22.19 16.90
CA SER A 271 22.31 23.36 17.18
C SER A 271 20.90 23.23 16.61
N TYR A 272 19.96 23.96 17.22
CA TYR A 272 18.61 24.11 16.71
C TYR A 272 18.51 25.29 15.75
N SER A 273 17.76 25.10 14.67
CA SER A 273 17.35 26.12 13.70
C SER A 273 15.85 26.05 13.49
N ASN A 274 15.22 27.20 13.23
CA ASN A 274 13.84 27.21 12.78
C ASN A 274 13.79 26.74 11.32
N GLU A 275 12.79 25.93 10.99
CA GLU A 275 12.67 25.30 9.67
C GLU A 275 11.33 25.65 9.06
N GLU A 276 11.35 25.95 7.75
CA GLU A 276 10.15 26.23 6.95
C GLU A 276 9.70 24.99 6.16
N ILE A 277 10.59 23.98 6.04
CA ILE A 277 10.35 22.76 5.28
C ILE A 277 10.60 21.55 6.18
N ILE A 278 9.61 20.65 6.22
CA ILE A 278 9.76 19.32 6.80
C ILE A 278 10.28 18.40 5.70
N GLU A 279 11.54 18.00 5.82
CA GLU A 279 12.25 17.12 4.89
C GLU A 279 12.02 15.65 5.26
N PRO A 280 11.84 14.77 4.26
CA PRO A 280 11.68 13.34 4.50
C PRO A 280 12.87 12.74 5.28
N GLY A 281 12.57 11.93 6.29
CA GLY A 281 13.54 11.18 7.08
C GLY A 281 14.20 11.96 8.22
N LYS A 282 13.92 13.27 8.33
CA LYS A 282 14.32 14.09 9.47
C LYS A 282 13.16 14.21 10.47
N GLY A 283 13.51 14.48 11.72
CA GLY A 283 12.52 14.86 12.73
C GLY A 283 12.67 16.30 13.20
N TYR A 284 11.58 16.82 13.75
CA TYR A 284 11.39 18.24 14.05
C TYR A 284 10.66 18.40 15.38
N TRP A 285 11.03 19.42 16.15
CA TRP A 285 10.23 19.87 17.27
C TRP A 285 9.10 20.76 16.75
N LEU A 286 7.89 20.56 17.27
CA LEU A 286 6.73 21.41 17.03
C LEU A 286 6.00 21.62 18.35
N ARG A 287 5.53 22.85 18.61
CA ARG A 287 4.78 23.16 19.83
C ARG A 287 3.29 23.31 19.56
N ALA A 288 2.47 22.66 20.38
CA ALA A 288 1.02 22.78 20.36
C ALA A 288 0.49 23.45 21.65
N ASN A 289 -0.61 24.19 21.54
CA ASN A 289 -1.27 24.88 22.66
C ASN A 289 -2.30 24.00 23.41
N SER A 290 -2.70 22.87 22.82
CA SER A 290 -3.53 21.82 23.40
C SER A 290 -3.27 20.50 22.66
N SER A 291 -3.75 19.39 23.21
CA SER A 291 -3.74 18.11 22.47
C SER A 291 -4.76 18.11 21.33
N GLY A 292 -4.46 17.40 20.25
CA GLY A 292 -5.31 17.25 19.06
C GLY A 292 -4.52 16.64 17.91
N SER A 293 -4.85 16.98 16.66
CA SER A 293 -4.15 16.41 15.50
C SER A 293 -3.88 17.42 14.40
N ILE A 294 -2.79 17.18 13.66
CA ILE A 294 -2.49 17.84 12.39
C ILE A 294 -2.47 16.80 11.25
N ILE A 295 -2.65 17.25 10.02
CA ILE A 295 -2.59 16.39 8.83
C ILE A 295 -1.55 16.95 7.87
N LEU A 296 -0.63 16.08 7.45
CA LEU A 296 0.36 16.33 6.41
C LEU A 296 -0.17 15.73 5.10
N ILE A 297 -0.18 16.49 4.02
CA ILE A 297 -0.68 16.03 2.71
C ILE A 297 0.29 16.53 1.63
N SER A 298 0.74 15.66 0.74
CA SER A 298 1.46 16.03 -0.48
C SER A 298 0.47 16.26 -1.61
N GLU A 299 0.62 17.37 -2.35
CA GLU A 299 -0.12 17.62 -3.59
C GLU A 299 0.29 16.71 -4.76
#